data_AF-A0A2Z5VJX7-F1
#
_entry.id   AF-A0A2Z5VJX7-F1
#
_cell.length_a   1.000
_cell.length_b   1.000
_cell.length_c   1.000
_cell.angle_alpha   90.00
_cell.angle_beta   90.00
_cell.angle_gamma   90.00
#
_symmetry.space_group_name_H-M   'P 1'
#
loop_
_entity.id
_entity.type
_entity.pdbx_description
1 polymer ?
#
loop_
_entity_poly.entity_id
_entity_poly.type
_entity_poly.pdbx_seq_one_letter_code
_entity_poly.pdbx_strand_id
1 'polypeptide(L)'
;MAMIVCIPFYIVYLAQQPATPEQLTEILQETPCAAEAFQETLNYQSEPLTLGKANKIASECRKRNEMAEVKRVRENERNKIREKQIQALNDAHSVKER
;
A
#
# COMPACT_ATOMS: atom_id res chain seq x y z
N MET A 1 -21.93 3.58 -33.02
CA MET A 1 -22.59 3.81 -31.71
C MET A 1 -22.76 2.54 -30.86
N ALA A 2 -22.77 1.33 -31.43
CA ALA A 2 -22.96 0.09 -30.64
C ALA A 2 -21.69 -0.45 -29.93
N MET A 3 -20.49 -0.26 -30.49
CA MET A 3 -19.26 -0.84 -29.95
C MET A 3 -18.74 -0.14 -28.68
N ILE A 4 -19.00 1.17 -28.53
CA ILE A 4 -18.49 1.97 -27.40
C ILE A 4 -19.22 1.63 -26.09
N VAL A 5 -20.48 1.16 -26.16
CA VAL A 5 -21.30 0.84 -24.98
C VAL A 5 -21.02 -0.58 -24.46
N CYS A 6 -20.63 -1.52 -25.33
CA CYS A 6 -20.29 -2.89 -24.91
C CYS A 6 -18.96 -2.99 -24.15
N ILE A 7 -17.99 -2.13 -24.45
CA ILE A 7 -16.66 -2.14 -23.81
C ILE A 7 -16.73 -1.92 -22.29
N PRO A 8 -17.40 -0.88 -21.75
CA PRO A 8 -17.47 -0.70 -20.30
C PRO A 8 -18.23 -1.84 -19.60
N PHE A 9 -19.25 -2.40 -20.25
CA PHE A 9 -20.02 -3.52 -19.70
C PHE A 9 -19.18 -4.81 -19.59
N TYR A 10 -18.37 -5.09 -20.60
CA TYR A 10 -17.47 -6.25 -20.62
C TYR A 10 -16.35 -6.15 -19.56
N ILE A 11 -15.78 -4.96 -19.36
CA ILE A 11 -14.74 -4.73 -18.33
C ILE A 11 -15.30 -4.93 -16.92
N VAL A 12 -16.51 -4.42 -16.65
CA VAL A 12 -17.19 -4.61 -15.35
C VAL A 12 -17.51 -6.09 -15.12
N TYR A 13 -17.97 -6.78 -16.17
CA TYR A 13 -18.26 -8.21 -16.12
C TYR A 13 -17.01 -9.04 -15.79
N LEU A 14 -15.87 -8.77 -16.44
CA LEU A 14 -14.61 -9.44 -16.13
C LEU A 14 -14.13 -9.16 -14.70
N ALA A 15 -14.29 -7.93 -14.20
CA ALA A 15 -13.89 -7.55 -12.84
C ALA A 15 -14.75 -8.22 -11.76
N GLN A 16 -15.98 -8.63 -12.09
CA GLN A 16 -16.89 -9.38 -11.22
C GLN A 16 -16.70 -10.90 -11.29
N GLN A 17 -15.86 -11.41 -12.20
CA GLN A 17 -15.57 -12.83 -12.20
C GLN A 17 -14.85 -13.24 -10.91
N PRO A 18 -15.22 -14.40 -10.33
CA PRO A 18 -14.50 -14.93 -9.18
C PRO A 18 -13.04 -15.15 -9.58
N ALA A 19 -12.12 -14.69 -8.74
CA ALA A 19 -10.70 -14.91 -8.94
C ALA A 19 -10.38 -16.39 -8.75
N THR A 20 -9.57 -16.93 -9.65
CA THR A 20 -9.01 -18.28 -9.47
C THR A 20 -7.98 -18.27 -8.34
N PRO A 21 -7.78 -19.40 -7.63
CA PRO A 21 -6.78 -19.47 -6.57
C PRO A 21 -5.36 -19.18 -7.07
N GLU A 22 -5.05 -19.52 -8.33
CA GLU A 22 -3.77 -19.21 -8.97
C GLU A 22 -3.57 -17.69 -9.13
N GLN A 23 -4.59 -16.98 -9.63
CA GLN A 23 -4.54 -15.52 -9.76
C GLN A 23 -4.42 -14.81 -8.40
N LEU A 24 -5.13 -15.31 -7.38
CA LEU A 24 -4.99 -14.78 -6.03
C LEU A 24 -3.58 -14.99 -5.48
N THR A 25 -2.98 -16.15 -5.75
CA THR A 25 -1.61 -16.48 -5.33
C THR A 25 -0.60 -15.57 -6.04
N GLU A 26 -0.76 -15.33 -7.33
CA GLU A 26 0.10 -14.41 -8.11
C GLU A 26 0.05 -12.99 -7.53
N ILE A 27 -1.15 -12.47 -7.25
CA ILE A 27 -1.30 -11.15 -6.64
C ILE A 27 -0.64 -11.09 -5.25
N LEU A 28 -0.71 -12.17 -4.46
CA LEU A 28 -0.06 -12.24 -3.15
C LEU A 28 1.46 -12.37 -3.24
N GLN A 29 1.99 -13.00 -4.27
CA GLN A 29 3.44 -13.03 -4.51
C GLN A 29 3.99 -11.64 -4.81
N GLU A 30 3.28 -10.86 -5.62
CA GLU A 30 3.67 -9.48 -5.93
C GLU A 30 3.39 -8.52 -4.76
N THR A 31 2.28 -8.71 -4.06
CA THR A 31 1.81 -7.82 -2.99
C THR A 31 1.51 -8.62 -1.72
N PRO A 32 2.55 -9.09 -0.99
CA PRO A 32 2.38 -9.94 0.18
C PRO A 32 1.61 -9.26 1.32
N CYS A 33 1.62 -7.92 1.37
CA CYS A 33 0.87 -7.17 2.38
C CYS A 33 -0.66 -7.29 2.24
N ALA A 34 -1.16 -7.76 1.09
CA ALA A 34 -2.58 -7.94 0.83
C ALA A 34 -3.15 -9.24 1.41
N ALA A 35 -2.29 -10.16 1.90
CA ALA A 35 -2.68 -11.49 2.37
C ALA A 35 -3.74 -11.47 3.48
N GLU A 36 -3.54 -10.62 4.48
CA GLU A 36 -4.46 -10.49 5.61
C GLU A 36 -5.84 -9.99 5.15
N ALA A 37 -5.87 -8.97 4.30
CA ALA A 37 -7.10 -8.41 3.77
C ALA A 37 -7.85 -9.39 2.84
N PHE A 38 -7.13 -10.25 2.11
CA PHE A 38 -7.74 -11.33 1.32
C PHE A 38 -8.41 -12.35 2.24
N GLN A 39 -7.73 -12.80 3.30
CA GLN A 39 -8.28 -13.73 4.27
C GLN A 39 -9.50 -13.16 5.00
N GLU A 40 -9.42 -11.90 5.43
CA GLU A 40 -10.54 -11.22 6.09
C GLU A 40 -11.77 -11.16 5.17
N THR A 41 -11.56 -10.80 3.90
CA THR A 41 -12.66 -10.72 2.93
C THR A 41 -13.27 -12.10 2.64
N LEU A 42 -12.44 -13.13 2.47
CA LEU A 42 -12.90 -14.51 2.22
C LEU A 42 -13.60 -15.14 3.44
N ASN A 43 -13.21 -14.76 4.66
CA ASN A 43 -13.83 -15.26 5.88
C ASN A 43 -15.14 -14.54 6.22
N TYR A 44 -15.23 -13.22 5.96
CA TYR A 44 -16.43 -12.43 6.25
C TYR A 44 -17.47 -12.45 5.12
N GLN A 45 -17.03 -12.49 3.86
CA GLN A 45 -17.93 -12.58 2.71
C GLN A 45 -17.99 -14.04 2.26
N SER A 46 -19.19 -14.62 2.28
CA SER A 46 -19.43 -15.96 1.71
C SER A 46 -19.31 -16.00 0.17
N GLU A 47 -19.07 -14.84 -0.45
CA GLU A 47 -18.85 -14.71 -1.89
C GLU A 47 -17.35 -14.84 -2.21
N PRO A 48 -17.00 -15.54 -3.30
CA PRO A 48 -15.62 -15.60 -3.77
C PRO A 48 -15.10 -14.20 -4.11
N LEU A 49 -13.83 -13.95 -3.77
CA LEU A 49 -13.18 -12.69 -4.08
C LEU A 49 -13.10 -12.53 -5.59
N THR A 50 -13.66 -11.45 -6.13
CA THR A 50 -13.55 -11.20 -7.58
C THR A 50 -12.16 -10.68 -7.93
N LEU A 51 -11.72 -10.91 -9.17
CA LEU A 51 -10.41 -10.45 -9.61
C LEU A 51 -10.25 -8.92 -9.47
N GLY A 52 -11.32 -8.17 -9.72
CA GLY A 52 -11.34 -6.72 -9.50
C GLY A 52 -11.18 -6.33 -8.03
N LYS A 53 -11.86 -7.02 -7.11
CA LYS A 53 -11.72 -6.78 -5.66
C LYS A 53 -10.31 -7.12 -5.17
N ALA A 54 -9.76 -8.26 -5.60
CA ALA A 54 -8.41 -8.71 -5.25
C ALA A 54 -7.35 -7.67 -5.67
N ASN A 55 -7.39 -7.23 -6.93
CA ASN A 55 -6.48 -6.21 -7.45
C ASN A 55 -6.62 -4.86 -6.73
N LYS A 56 -7.85 -4.48 -6.37
CA LYS A 56 -8.09 -3.26 -5.60
C LYS A 56 -7.44 -3.33 -4.23
N ILE A 57 -7.65 -4.42 -3.49
CA ILE A 57 -7.05 -4.62 -2.16
C ILE A 57 -5.52 -4.62 -2.25
N ALA A 58 -4.95 -5.30 -3.25
CA ALA A 58 -3.51 -5.30 -3.47
C ALA A 58 -2.97 -3.89 -3.77
N SER A 59 -3.60 -3.16 -4.68
CA SER A 59 -3.21 -1.78 -5.02
C SER A 59 -3.27 -0.84 -3.81
N GLU A 60 -4.35 -0.91 -3.02
CA GLU A 60 -4.47 -0.12 -1.80
C GLU A 60 -3.37 -0.46 -0.78
N CYS A 61 -3.06 -1.75 -0.64
CA CYS A 61 -2.00 -2.20 0.25
C CYS A 61 -0.63 -1.66 -0.16
N ARG A 62 -0.28 -1.80 -1.44
CA ARG A 62 0.96 -1.28 -2.00
C ARG A 62 1.07 0.23 -1.77
N LYS A 63 0.01 0.98 -2.07
CA LYS A 63 -0.01 2.44 -1.87
C LYS A 63 0.20 2.84 -0.42
N ARG A 64 -0.39 2.11 0.54
CA ARG A 64 -0.16 2.33 1.98
C ARG A 64 1.30 2.08 2.36
N ASN A 65 1.90 1.02 1.83
CA ASN A 65 3.30 0.70 2.09
C ASN A 65 4.23 1.78 1.53
N GLU A 66 4.02 2.21 0.28
CA GLU A 66 4.78 3.30 -0.33
C GLU A 66 4.66 4.60 0.47
N MET A 67 3.46 4.95 0.94
CA MET A 67 3.25 6.12 1.79
C MET A 67 3.97 6.00 3.14
N ALA A 68 3.97 4.81 3.75
CA ALA A 68 4.65 4.55 5.01
C ALA A 68 6.18 4.69 4.87
N GLU A 69 6.74 4.18 3.77
CA GLU A 69 8.17 4.31 3.46
C GLU A 69 8.55 5.77 3.20
N VAL A 70 7.77 6.51 2.41
CA VAL A 70 8.00 7.97 2.21
C VAL A 70 7.96 8.71 3.55
N LYS A 71 7.00 8.38 4.41
CA LYS A 71 6.90 9.00 5.74
C LYS A 71 8.13 8.69 6.59
N ARG A 72 8.61 7.43 6.58
CA ARG A 72 9.82 7.02 7.30
C ARG A 72 11.07 7.74 6.80
N VAL A 73 11.26 7.83 5.49
CA VAL A 73 12.39 8.57 4.89
C VAL A 73 12.36 10.03 5.34
N ARG A 74 11.21 10.69 5.21
CA ARG A 74 11.04 12.08 5.62
C ARG A 74 11.29 12.29 7.12
N GLU A 75 10.86 11.34 7.95
CA GLU A 75 11.09 11.40 9.39
C GLU A 75 12.58 11.21 9.74
N ASN A 76 13.26 10.29 9.09
CA ASN A 76 14.70 10.07 9.25
C ASN A 76 15.50 11.32 8.88
N GLU A 77 15.17 11.99 7.77
CA GLU A 77 15.81 13.25 7.38
C GLU A 77 15.61 14.35 8.42
N ARG A 78 14.38 14.51 8.93
CA ARG A 78 14.11 15.46 10.00
C ARG A 78 14.88 15.15 11.28
N ASN A 79 15.00 13.87 11.64
CA ASN A 79 15.76 13.46 12.82
C ASN A 79 17.24 13.80 12.68
N LYS A 80 17.85 13.59 11.49
CA LYS A 80 19.22 14.02 11.23
C LYS A 80 19.42 15.53 11.39
N ILE A 81 18.47 16.34 10.95
CA ILE A 81 18.54 17.80 11.13
C ILE A 81 18.42 18.16 12.61
N ARG A 82 17.47 17.54 13.32
CA ARG A 82 17.28 17.75 14.77
C ARG A 82 18.53 17.38 15.57
N GLU A 83 19.16 16.25 15.28
CA GLU A 83 20.39 15.80 15.92
C GLU A 83 21.54 16.80 15.72
N LYS A 84 21.72 17.30 14.49
CA LYS A 84 22.72 18.35 14.21
C LYS A 84 22.46 19.64 14.98
N GLN A 85 21.19 20.05 15.12
CA GLN A 85 20.83 21.23 15.89
C GLN A 85 21.13 21.04 17.39
N ILE A 86 20.81 19.88 17.96
CA ILE A 86 21.13 19.55 19.35
C ILE A 86 22.64 19.56 19.57
N GLN A 87 23.41 18.96 18.66
CA GLN A 87 24.87 18.95 18.74
C GLN A 87 25.43 20.38 18.74
N ALA A 88 24.98 21.23 17.81
CA ALA A 88 25.44 22.62 17.74
C ALA A 88 25.11 23.43 19.00
N LEU A 89 23.94 23.18 19.62
CA LEU A 89 23.57 23.82 20.89
C LEU A 89 24.47 23.36 22.05
N ASN A 90 24.76 22.06 22.11
CA ASN A 90 25.65 21.50 23.14
C ASN A 90 27.07 22.05 23.00
N ASP A 91 27.59 22.13 21.77
CA ASP A 91 28.91 22.68 21.48
C ASP A 91 28.99 24.16 21.88
N ALA A 92 27.96 24.96 21.56
CA ALA A 92 27.89 26.37 21.96
C ALA A 92 27.80 26.56 23.49
N HIS A 93 27.07 25.68 24.19
CA HIS A 93 27.00 25.71 25.65
C HIS A 93 28.34 25.36 26.30
N SER A 94 29.04 24.35 25.78
CA SER A 94 30.36 23.94 26.28
C SER A 94 31.41 25.05 26.17
N VAL A 95 31.36 25.87 25.11
CA VAL A 95 32.25 27.03 24.96
C VAL A 95 31.96 28.12 25.99
N LYS A 96 30.71 28.25 26.45
CA LYS A 96 30.30 29.27 27.42
C LYS A 96 30.63 28.90 28.89
N GLU A 97 30.84 27.62 29.18
CA GLU A 97 31.21 27.10 30.50
C GLU A 97 32.73 26.95 30.72
N ARG A 98 33.56 27.21 29.70
CA ARG A 98 35.02 27.34 29.82
C ARG A 98 35.43 28.80 29.94
#